data_AF-A0A4U0H2K9-F1
#
_entry.id   AF-A0A4U0H2K9-F1
#
_cell.length_a   1.000
_cell.length_b   1.000
_cell.length_c   1.000
_cell.angle_alpha   90.00
_cell.angle_beta   90.00
_cell.angle_gamma   90.00
#
_symmetry.space_group_name_H-M   'P 1'
#
loop_
_entity.id
_entity.type
_entity.pdbx_description
1 polymer ?
#
loop_
_entity_poly.entity_id
_entity_poly.type
_entity_poly.pdbx_seq_one_letter_code
_entity_poly.pdbx_strand_id
1 'polypeptide(L)'
;MTSNINLNNMQLEDLQKEVSIPKTVEDQVEETWFVKSGDDIIGVGLFLPESDNCVLAIIGESYEAKIVLGTYSTSDQQYESVYQGLDIAFQGYLRSIKGDTVIEGPEGPDENPY
;
A
#
# COMPACT_ATOMS: atom_id res chain seq x y z
N MET A 1 20.25 5.41 -7.14
CA MET A 1 20.44 4.12 -7.82
C MET A 1 19.08 3.46 -7.80
N THR A 2 18.42 3.32 -8.95
CA THR A 2 17.09 2.68 -8.98
C THR A 2 17.32 1.19 -9.02
N SER A 3 17.10 0.51 -7.90
CA SER A 3 17.11 -0.95 -7.87
C SER A 3 16.01 -1.45 -8.80
N ASN A 4 16.38 -2.20 -9.84
CA ASN A 4 15.41 -2.92 -10.68
C ASN A 4 14.84 -4.10 -9.88
N ILE A 5 14.01 -3.81 -8.88
CA ILE A 5 13.31 -4.84 -8.12
C ILE A 5 12.20 -5.39 -9.01
N ASN A 6 12.28 -6.67 -9.34
CA ASN A 6 11.22 -7.32 -10.11
C ASN A 6 10.06 -7.72 -9.19
N LEU A 7 9.10 -6.81 -9.05
CA LEU A 7 7.93 -7.01 -8.19
C LEU A 7 7.00 -8.15 -8.64
N ASN A 8 7.08 -8.58 -9.91
CA ASN A 8 6.14 -9.57 -10.47
C ASN A 8 6.31 -10.99 -9.90
N ASN A 9 7.47 -11.30 -9.32
CA ASN A 9 7.77 -12.61 -8.73
C ASN A 9 7.82 -12.58 -7.21
N MET A 10 7.44 -11.44 -6.61
CA MET A 10 7.53 -11.24 -5.17
C MET A 10 6.47 -12.03 -4.43
N GLN A 11 6.87 -12.63 -3.30
CA GLN A 11 5.97 -13.32 -2.38
C GLN A 11 5.92 -12.57 -1.05
N LEU A 12 4.90 -12.89 -0.24
CA LEU A 12 4.72 -12.28 1.08
C LEU A 12 5.93 -12.49 2.00
N GLU A 13 6.61 -13.63 1.87
CA GLU A 13 7.79 -14.00 2.66
C GLU A 13 9.03 -13.17 2.31
N ASP A 14 9.04 -12.52 1.14
CA ASP A 14 10.14 -11.64 0.71
C ASP A 14 10.02 -10.22 1.30
N LEU A 15 8.87 -9.89 1.90
CA LEU A 15 8.56 -8.56 2.40
C LEU A 15 9.07 -8.36 3.83
N GLN A 16 9.70 -7.22 4.07
CA GLN A 16 10.16 -6.84 5.40
C GLN A 16 9.42 -5.60 5.91
N LYS A 17 9.16 -5.55 7.22
CA LYS A 17 8.66 -4.37 7.91
C LYS A 17 9.72 -3.26 7.87
N GLU A 18 9.32 -2.05 7.50
CA GLU A 18 10.20 -0.87 7.56
C GLU A 18 9.67 0.18 8.55
N VAL A 19 8.47 0.73 8.30
CA VAL A 19 7.86 1.75 9.17
C VAL A 19 6.45 1.33 9.56
N SER A 20 6.14 1.35 10.84
CA SER A 20 4.78 1.11 11.32
C SER A 20 3.90 2.31 10.99
N ILE A 21 2.70 2.04 10.48
CA ILE A 21 1.70 3.07 10.22
C ILE A 21 0.42 2.75 11.00
N PRO A 22 -0.42 3.77 11.31
CA PRO A 22 -1.66 3.54 12.03
C PRO A 22 -2.53 2.48 11.34
N LYS A 23 -3.25 1.70 12.15
CA LYS A 23 -4.24 0.76 11.64
C LYS A 23 -5.25 1.50 10.77
N THR A 24 -5.61 0.87 9.67
CA THR A 24 -6.50 1.46 8.68
C THR A 24 -7.97 1.19 8.98
N VAL A 25 -8.25 0.20 9.85
CA VAL A 25 -9.58 -0.15 10.36
C VAL A 25 -9.49 -0.39 11.87
N GLU A 26 -10.50 0.05 12.62
CA GLU A 26 -10.51 0.05 14.10
C GLU A 26 -10.39 -1.36 14.71
N ASP A 27 -11.14 -2.33 14.17
CA ASP A 27 -11.14 -3.73 14.63
C ASP A 27 -10.12 -4.63 13.92
N GLN A 28 -9.20 -4.04 13.16
CA GLN A 28 -8.13 -4.80 12.49
C GLN A 28 -7.21 -5.41 13.54
N VAL A 29 -6.96 -6.72 13.47
CA VAL A 29 -6.02 -7.40 14.38
C VAL A 29 -4.59 -7.10 13.94
N GLU A 30 -4.33 -7.23 12.64
CA GLU A 30 -3.04 -7.08 11.99
C GLU A 30 -2.46 -5.68 12.19
N GLU A 31 -1.14 -5.61 12.13
CA GLU A 31 -0.39 -4.36 12.13
C GLU A 31 -0.16 -3.91 10.69
N THR A 32 -0.37 -2.62 10.42
CA THR A 32 -0.10 -2.03 9.10
C THR A 32 1.32 -1.46 9.05
N TRP A 33 2.07 -1.78 8.00
CA TRP A 33 3.47 -1.36 7.83
C TRP A 33 3.74 -0.89 6.40
N PHE A 34 4.66 0.07 6.23
CA PHE A 34 5.40 0.17 4.97
C PHE A 34 6.30 -1.04 4.84
N VAL A 35 6.28 -1.65 3.65
CA VAL A 35 7.08 -2.83 3.33
C VAL A 35 8.23 -2.48 2.40
N LYS A 36 9.35 -3.16 2.62
CA LYS A 36 10.54 -3.04 1.79
C LYS A 36 10.99 -4.38 1.23
N SER A 37 11.79 -4.31 0.18
CA SER A 37 12.61 -5.42 -0.31
C SER A 37 14.02 -4.88 -0.56
N GLY A 38 15.02 -5.48 0.10
CA GLY A 38 16.36 -4.90 0.16
C GLY A 38 16.33 -3.54 0.86
N ASP A 39 16.77 -2.49 0.16
CA ASP A 39 16.88 -1.13 0.69
C ASP A 39 15.71 -0.22 0.27
N ASP A 40 14.77 -0.71 -0.55
CA ASP A 40 13.70 0.11 -1.14
C ASP A 40 12.34 -0.18 -0.49
N ILE A 41 11.67 0.88 -0.06
CA ILE A 41 10.24 0.82 0.31
C ILE A 41 9.43 0.68 -0.98
N ILE A 42 8.63 -0.38 -1.06
CA ILE A 42 7.93 -0.79 -2.28
C ILE A 42 6.42 -0.86 -2.13
N GLY A 43 5.88 -0.60 -0.93
CA GLY A 43 4.44 -0.57 -0.71
C GLY A 43 4.02 -0.61 0.75
N VAL A 44 2.85 -1.19 1.00
CA VAL A 44 2.26 -1.40 2.32
C VAL A 44 1.84 -2.85 2.53
N GLY A 45 1.86 -3.31 3.78
CA GLY A 45 1.46 -4.67 4.13
C GLY A 45 0.84 -4.80 5.51
N LEU A 46 0.10 -5.87 5.69
CA LEU A 46 -0.52 -6.31 6.93
C LEU A 46 0.27 -7.49 7.49
N PHE A 47 0.66 -7.38 8.75
CA PHE A 47 1.41 -8.40 9.46
C PHE A 47 0.64 -8.90 10.66
N LEU A 48 0.74 -10.19 10.94
CA LEU A 48 0.21 -10.74 12.19
C LEU A 48 0.87 -10.03 13.39
N PRO A 49 0.13 -9.78 14.48
CA PRO A 49 0.69 -9.14 15.67
C PRO A 49 1.92 -9.88 16.18
N GLU A 50 2.94 -9.13 16.59
CA GLU A 50 4.19 -9.67 17.15
C GLU A 50 4.89 -10.71 16.22
N SER A 51 4.63 -10.64 14.91
CA SER A 51 5.14 -11.59 13.93
C SER A 51 5.62 -10.88 12.67
N ASP A 52 6.62 -11.46 12.00
CA ASP A 52 7.11 -11.01 10.68
C ASP A 52 6.34 -11.67 9.52
N ASN A 53 5.26 -12.38 9.82
CA ASN A 53 4.41 -13.00 8.80
C ASN A 53 3.48 -11.96 8.16
N CYS A 54 3.77 -11.59 6.91
CA CYS A 54 2.90 -10.76 6.09
C CYS A 54 1.75 -11.59 5.50
N VAL A 55 0.51 -11.15 5.67
CA VAL A 55 -0.69 -11.88 5.22
C VAL A 55 -1.36 -11.25 4.00
N LEU A 56 -1.15 -9.95 3.81
CA LEU A 56 -1.68 -9.19 2.69
C LEU A 56 -0.77 -7.99 2.43
N ALA A 57 -0.44 -7.71 1.19
CA ALA A 57 0.33 -6.53 0.82
C ALA A 57 -0.15 -5.92 -0.50
N ILE A 58 0.02 -4.60 -0.62
CA ILE A 58 -0.12 -3.86 -1.87
C ILE A 58 1.24 -3.23 -2.16
N ILE A 59 1.88 -3.69 -3.22
CA ILE A 59 3.19 -3.20 -3.68
C ILE A 59 3.07 -2.60 -5.07
N GLY A 60 3.98 -1.71 -5.43
CA GLY A 60 4.00 -1.14 -6.77
C GLY A 60 4.67 0.21 -6.86
N GLU A 61 4.86 0.65 -8.10
CA GLU A 61 5.42 1.95 -8.42
C GLU A 61 4.34 3.01 -8.66
N SER A 62 3.13 2.59 -9.03
CA SER A 62 1.98 3.46 -9.25
C SER A 62 0.68 2.76 -8.86
N TYR A 63 -0.43 3.51 -8.84
CA TYR A 63 -1.75 2.95 -8.55
C TYR A 63 -2.24 1.96 -9.63
N GLU A 64 -1.91 2.24 -10.90
CA GLU A 64 -2.29 1.38 -12.04
C GLU A 64 -1.44 0.11 -12.13
N ALA A 65 -0.19 0.17 -11.69
CA ALA A 65 0.76 -0.94 -11.69
C ALA A 65 0.89 -1.61 -10.31
N LYS A 66 -0.13 -1.51 -9.45
CA LYS A 66 -0.12 -2.14 -8.14
C LYS A 66 -0.34 -3.65 -8.23
N ILE A 67 0.36 -4.38 -7.38
CA ILE A 67 0.26 -5.83 -7.22
C ILE A 67 -0.25 -6.10 -5.81
N VAL A 68 -1.32 -6.88 -5.72
CA VAL A 68 -1.85 -7.35 -4.44
C VAL A 68 -1.29 -8.74 -4.20
N LEU A 69 -0.58 -8.91 -3.08
CA LEU A 69 -0.02 -10.19 -2.64
C LEU A 69 -0.81 -10.71 -1.46
N GLY A 70 -1.10 -12.01 -1.46
CA GLY A 70 -1.81 -12.68 -0.38
C GLY A 70 -3.33 -12.67 -0.53
N THR A 71 -3.98 -13.39 0.38
CA THR A 71 -5.42 -13.39 0.54
C THR A 71 -5.74 -13.36 2.02
N TYR A 72 -6.79 -12.63 2.37
CA TYR A 72 -7.17 -12.42 3.76
C TYR A 72 -8.44 -13.22 4.04
N SER A 73 -8.32 -14.25 4.87
CA SER A 73 -9.38 -15.23 5.11
C SER A 73 -10.28 -14.78 6.28
N THR A 74 -11.11 -13.76 6.05
CA THR A 74 -12.15 -13.31 6.99
C THR A 74 -13.52 -13.31 6.32
N SER A 75 -14.56 -12.84 7.02
CA SER A 75 -15.84 -12.55 6.36
C SER A 75 -15.64 -11.54 5.23
N ASP A 76 -16.44 -11.66 4.16
CA ASP A 76 -16.31 -10.82 2.96
C ASP A 76 -16.34 -9.32 3.29
N GLN A 77 -17.22 -8.91 4.21
CA GLN A 77 -17.37 -7.51 4.62
C GLN A 77 -16.16 -6.97 5.40
N GLN A 78 -15.56 -7.80 6.26
CA GLN A 78 -14.36 -7.42 7.00
C GLN A 78 -13.15 -7.34 6.07
N TYR A 79 -13.07 -8.26 5.10
CA TYR A 79 -12.05 -8.25 4.07
C TYR A 79 -12.10 -6.95 3.24
N GLU A 80 -13.28 -6.57 2.75
CA GLU A 80 -13.46 -5.34 1.98
C GLU A 80 -12.99 -4.10 2.75
N SER A 81 -13.35 -3.99 4.03
CA SER A 81 -12.96 -2.87 4.88
C SER A 81 -11.45 -2.80 5.09
N VAL A 82 -10.83 -3.94 5.40
CA VAL A 82 -9.38 -4.05 5.61
C VAL A 82 -8.61 -3.75 4.32
N TYR A 83 -9.06 -4.31 3.19
CA TYR A 83 -8.47 -4.04 1.89
C TYR A 83 -8.58 -2.56 1.49
N GLN A 84 -9.75 -1.95 1.67
CA GLN A 84 -9.95 -0.52 1.40
C GLN A 84 -9.03 0.35 2.26
N GLY A 85 -8.88 -0.01 3.54
CA GLY A 85 -7.95 0.65 4.44
C GLY A 85 -6.50 0.57 3.95
N LEU A 86 -6.06 -0.64 3.57
CA LEU A 86 -4.73 -0.88 3.02
C LEU A 86 -4.50 -0.14 1.69
N ASP A 87 -5.51 -0.03 0.84
CA ASP A 87 -5.45 0.73 -0.42
C ASP A 87 -5.24 2.23 -0.17
N ILE A 88 -5.92 2.81 0.83
CA ILE A 88 -5.70 4.20 1.25
C ILE A 88 -4.25 4.39 1.74
N ALA A 89 -3.73 3.45 2.52
CA ALA A 89 -2.34 3.47 2.97
C ALA A 89 -1.35 3.41 1.79
N PHE A 90 -1.64 2.59 0.77
CA PHE A 90 -0.83 2.50 -0.44
C PHE A 90 -0.82 3.82 -1.22
N GLN A 91 -1.98 4.47 -1.39
CA GLN A 91 -2.04 5.81 -1.99
C GLN A 91 -1.24 6.84 -1.19
N GLY A 92 -1.26 6.74 0.14
CA GLY A 92 -0.43 7.55 1.04
C GLY A 92 1.07 7.32 0.82
N TYR A 93 1.49 6.07 0.64
CA TYR A 93 2.86 5.70 0.27
C TYR A 93 3.29 6.34 -1.05
N LEU A 94 2.48 6.22 -2.12
CA LEU A 94 2.80 6.80 -3.42
C LEU A 94 3.04 8.31 -3.34
N ARG A 95 2.18 9.02 -2.58
CA ARG A 95 2.30 10.47 -2.39
C ARG A 95 3.50 10.86 -1.53
N SER A 96 3.76 10.12 -0.45
CA SER A 96 4.75 10.51 0.56
C SER A 96 6.17 10.07 0.23
N ILE A 97 6.33 8.91 -0.41
CA ILE A 97 7.64 8.27 -0.66
C ILE A 97 8.03 8.38 -2.13
N LYS A 98 7.11 8.08 -3.06
CA LYS A 98 7.39 8.16 -4.49
C LYS A 98 7.27 9.58 -5.05
N GLY A 99 6.58 10.46 -4.34
CA GLY A 99 6.34 11.84 -4.78
C GLY A 99 5.42 11.92 -5.98
N ASP A 100 4.56 10.91 -6.18
CA ASP A 100 3.62 10.92 -7.30
C ASP A 100 2.61 12.04 -7.08
N THR A 101 2.61 12.98 -8.01
CA THR A 101 1.92 14.26 -7.90
C THR A 101 0.50 14.06 -8.41
N VAL A 102 -0.47 14.36 -7.54
CA VAL A 102 -1.88 14.72 -7.80
C VAL A 102 -2.42 14.35 -9.19
N ILE A 103 -3.40 13.44 -9.24
CA ILE A 103 -4.39 13.42 -10.33
C ILE A 103 -5.01 14.82 -10.34
N GLU A 104 -4.64 15.66 -11.29
CA GLU A 104 -5.33 16.92 -11.53
C GLU A 104 -6.80 16.58 -11.74
N GLY A 105 -7.65 17.02 -10.82
CA GLY A 105 -9.09 17.01 -11.06
C GLY A 105 -9.37 17.76 -12.38
N PRO A 106 -10.49 17.46 -13.06
CA PRO A 106 -10.79 18.08 -14.34
C PRO A 106 -10.60 19.60 -14.22
N GLU A 107 -9.75 20.16 -15.08
CA GLU A 107 -9.53 21.60 -15.19
C GLU A 107 -10.89 22.28 -15.17
N GLY A 108 -11.21 22.91 -14.04
CA GLY A 108 -12.39 23.76 -13.94
C GLY A 108 -12.22 24.86 -14.99
N PRO A 109 -13.28 25.21 -15.75
CA PRO A 109 -13.16 26.19 -16.81
C PRO A 109 -12.62 27.50 -16.23
N ASP A 110 -11.56 28.03 -16.86
CA ASP A 110 -10.95 29.33 -16.59
C ASP A 110 -12.01 30.37 -16.23
N GLU A 111 -11.97 30.84 -14.97
CA GLU A 111 -12.65 32.07 -14.61
C GLU A 111 -11.91 33.25 -15.28
N ASN A 112 -12.53 33.88 -16.28
CA ASN A 112 -12.94 35.29 -16.23
C ASN A 112 -13.21 35.92 -17.62
N PRO A 113 -14.41 36.47 -17.87
CA PRO A 113 -14.54 37.62 -18.76
C PRO A 113 -15.29 38.77 -18.06
N TYR A 114 -14.59 39.50 -17.19
CA TYR A 114 -14.92 40.88 -16.80
C TYR A 114 -13.64 41.67 -16.58
#